data_AF-A0A8I2FRQ4-F1
#
_entry.id   AF-A0A8I2FRQ4-F1
#
_cell.length_a   1.000
_cell.length_b   1.000
_cell.length_c   1.000
_cell.angle_alpha   90.00
_cell.angle_beta   90.00
_cell.angle_gamma   90.00
#
_symmetry.space_group_name_H-M   'P 1'
#
loop_
_entity.id
_entity.type
_entity.pdbx_description
1 polymer ?
#
loop_
_entity_poly.entity_id
_entity_poly.type
_entity_poly.pdbx_seq_one_letter_code
_entity_poly.pdbx_strand_id
1 'polypeptide(L)'
;MSLLVGRLEKRSYWWRSFGIALAGNHCFFFLVSALVGFSGQYTRFSKVKALLFGLGGTFLVNIFRISLVAILAYFLGHFPALIFHDYGSLFILVAWMITFWWFSYSFVLEE
;
A
#
# COMPACT_ATOMS: atom_id res chain seq x y z
N MET A 1 35.49 14.23 -12.81
CA MET A 1 34.71 12.98 -13.03
C MET A 1 33.98 12.47 -11.77
N SER A 2 34.56 12.60 -10.57
CA SER A 2 33.96 12.16 -9.30
C SER A 2 32.60 12.82 -8.93
N LEU A 3 32.41 14.12 -9.19
CA LEU A 3 31.17 14.83 -8.83
C LEU A 3 29.93 14.43 -9.66
N LEU A 4 30.13 13.98 -10.90
CA LEU A 4 29.02 13.51 -11.76
C LEU A 4 28.59 12.10 -11.37
N VAL A 5 29.54 11.23 -10.98
CA VAL A 5 29.26 9.87 -10.51
C VAL A 5 28.43 9.90 -9.22
N GLY A 6 28.81 10.73 -8.24
CA GLY A 6 28.05 10.86 -6.98
C GLY A 6 26.62 11.41 -7.16
N ARG A 7 26.38 12.23 -8.19
CA ARG A 7 25.04 12.75 -8.52
C ARG A 7 24.15 11.68 -9.17
N LEU A 8 24.72 10.82 -10.00
CA LEU A 8 24.00 9.68 -10.61
C LEU A 8 23.70 8.59 -9.59
N GLU A 9 24.59 8.37 -8.65
CA GLU A 9 24.42 7.39 -7.58
C GLU A 9 23.28 7.80 -6.63
N LYS A 10 23.25 9.06 -6.16
CA LYS A 10 22.11 9.60 -5.38
C LYS A 10 20.77 9.47 -6.12
N ARG A 11 20.74 9.70 -7.43
CA ARG A 11 19.53 9.56 -8.26
C ARG A 11 19.11 8.09 -8.40
N SER A 12 20.05 7.15 -8.43
CA SER A 12 19.79 5.69 -8.52
C SER A 12 19.27 5.11 -7.20
N TYR A 13 19.80 5.55 -6.05
CA TYR A 13 19.25 5.22 -4.74
C TYR A 13 17.80 5.69 -4.59
N TRP A 14 17.48 6.87 -5.11
CA TRP A 14 16.11 7.39 -5.19
C TRP A 14 15.13 6.47 -5.93
N TRP A 15 15.49 5.98 -7.11
CA TRP A 15 14.65 5.03 -7.88
C TRP A 15 14.53 3.67 -7.19
N ARG A 16 15.60 3.19 -6.54
CA ARG A 16 15.58 1.94 -5.77
C ARG A 16 14.69 2.06 -4.54
N SER A 17 14.78 3.14 -3.77
CA SER A 17 13.87 3.40 -2.64
C SER A 17 12.42 3.56 -3.09
N PHE A 18 12.17 4.24 -4.23
CA PHE A 18 10.83 4.36 -4.81
C PHE A 18 10.26 3.01 -5.25
N GLY A 19 11.06 2.15 -5.89
CA GLY A 19 10.64 0.83 -6.38
C GLY A 19 10.48 -0.22 -5.27
N ILE A 20 11.37 -0.23 -4.27
CA ILE A 20 11.34 -1.20 -3.16
C ILE A 20 10.23 -0.82 -2.15
N ALA A 21 9.97 0.49 -1.93
CA ALA A 21 8.87 0.95 -1.08
C ALA A 21 7.48 0.73 -1.72
N LEU A 22 7.38 0.72 -3.06
CA LEU A 22 6.11 0.44 -3.75
C LEU A 22 5.69 -1.04 -3.71
N ALA A 23 6.63 -1.98 -3.63
CA ALA A 23 6.37 -3.39 -3.95
C ALA A 23 6.43 -4.36 -2.77
N GLY A 24 7.22 -4.09 -1.73
CA GLY A 24 7.56 -5.11 -0.72
C GLY A 24 6.63 -5.19 0.50
N ASN A 25 6.34 -4.05 1.12
CA ASN A 25 5.84 -4.07 2.50
C ASN A 25 4.32 -4.31 2.60
N HIS A 26 3.52 -3.68 1.72
CA HIS A 26 2.06 -3.78 1.80
C HIS A 26 1.50 -5.15 1.47
N CYS A 27 2.02 -5.82 0.44
CA CYS A 27 1.61 -7.18 0.11
C CYS A 27 1.94 -8.16 1.23
N PHE A 28 3.11 -8.00 1.86
CA PHE A 28 3.52 -8.84 2.98
C PHE A 28 2.59 -8.67 4.19
N PHE A 29 2.33 -7.43 4.62
CA PHE A 29 1.41 -7.18 5.74
C PHE A 29 -0.01 -7.65 5.44
N PHE A 30 -0.50 -7.45 4.21
CA PHE A 30 -1.80 -7.95 3.79
C PHE A 30 -1.87 -9.49 3.85
N LEU A 31 -0.86 -10.19 3.32
CA LEU A 31 -0.81 -11.65 3.32
C LEU A 31 -0.75 -12.22 4.74
N VAL A 32 0.10 -11.67 5.61
CA VAL A 32 0.18 -12.10 7.03
C VAL A 32 -1.14 -11.85 7.74
N SER A 33 -1.76 -10.70 7.52
CA SER A 33 -3.05 -10.37 8.11
C SER A 33 -4.15 -11.33 7.63
N ALA A 34 -4.20 -11.63 6.33
CA ALA A 34 -5.15 -12.57 5.75
C ALA A 34 -4.99 -13.99 6.29
N LEU A 35 -3.74 -14.44 6.51
CA LEU A 35 -3.47 -15.74 7.14
C LEU A 35 -4.01 -15.83 8.56
N VAL A 36 -3.91 -14.75 9.35
CA VAL A 36 -4.42 -14.71 10.72
C VAL A 36 -5.95 -14.61 10.74
N GLY A 37 -6.56 -13.72 9.97
CA GLY A 37 -8.02 -13.52 10.04
C GLY A 37 -8.85 -14.59 9.33
N PHE A 38 -8.28 -15.38 8.42
CA PHE A 38 -8.97 -16.55 7.83
C PHE A 38 -8.83 -17.84 8.65
N SER A 39 -8.22 -17.80 9.84
CA SER A 39 -8.06 -18.97 10.72
C SER A 39 -9.38 -19.48 11.35
N GLY A 40 -10.50 -18.74 11.24
CA GLY A 40 -11.82 -19.17 11.73
C GLY A 40 -12.53 -20.23 10.85
N GLN A 41 -13.62 -20.81 11.38
CA GLN A 41 -14.44 -21.88 10.74
C GLN A 41 -15.31 -21.42 9.55
N TYR A 42 -14.84 -20.47 8.75
CA TYR A 42 -15.62 -19.92 7.63
C TYR A 42 -15.59 -20.83 6.40
N THR A 43 -16.68 -20.81 5.62
CA THR A 43 -16.76 -21.53 4.33
C THR A 43 -15.64 -21.11 3.37
N ARG A 44 -15.07 -22.07 2.63
CA ARG A 44 -13.95 -21.83 1.70
C ARG A 44 -14.30 -20.79 0.62
N PHE A 45 -15.57 -20.67 0.25
CA PHE A 45 -16.06 -19.71 -0.73
C PHE A 45 -16.02 -18.26 -0.23
N SER A 46 -16.39 -18.00 1.03
CA SER A 46 -16.31 -16.65 1.61
C SER A 46 -14.88 -16.18 1.82
N LYS A 47 -13.96 -17.10 2.15
CA LYS A 47 -12.51 -16.78 2.24
C LYS A 47 -11.94 -16.29 0.91
N VAL A 48 -12.30 -16.94 -0.21
CA VAL A 48 -11.84 -16.53 -1.56
C VAL A 48 -12.44 -15.18 -1.96
N LYS A 49 -13.73 -14.94 -1.68
CA LYS A 49 -14.38 -13.65 -1.95
C LYS A 49 -13.71 -12.51 -1.18
N ALA A 50 -13.44 -12.71 0.11
CA ALA A 50 -12.75 -11.73 0.95
C ALA A 50 -11.32 -11.46 0.46
N LEU A 51 -10.59 -12.51 0.02
CA LEU A 51 -9.26 -12.35 -0.56
C LEU A 51 -9.27 -11.53 -1.85
N LEU A 52 -10.20 -11.81 -2.77
CA LEU A 52 -10.34 -11.07 -4.03
C LEU A 52 -10.71 -9.61 -3.79
N PHE A 53 -11.62 -9.35 -2.84
CA PHE A 53 -11.96 -7.98 -2.44
C PHE A 53 -10.77 -7.26 -1.80
N GLY A 54 -10.02 -7.94 -0.93
CA GLY A 54 -8.84 -7.36 -0.29
C GLY A 54 -7.72 -7.05 -1.27
N LEU A 55 -7.47 -7.94 -2.25
CA LEU A 55 -6.50 -7.69 -3.32
C LEU A 55 -6.96 -6.53 -4.23
N GLY A 56 -8.22 -6.54 -4.66
CA GLY A 56 -8.79 -5.49 -5.49
C GLY A 56 -8.77 -4.12 -4.80
N GLY A 57 -9.16 -4.08 -3.53
CA GLY A 57 -9.14 -2.87 -2.74
C GLY A 57 -7.71 -2.37 -2.44
N THR A 58 -6.77 -3.27 -2.16
CA THR A 58 -5.35 -2.91 -2.00
C THR A 58 -4.79 -2.31 -3.29
N PHE A 59 -5.15 -2.86 -4.46
CA PHE A 59 -4.78 -2.31 -5.75
C PHE A 59 -5.34 -0.89 -5.95
N LEU A 60 -6.63 -0.67 -5.66
CA LEU A 60 -7.28 0.64 -5.78
C LEU A 60 -6.68 1.68 -4.82
N VAL A 61 -6.45 1.34 -3.56
CA VAL A 61 -5.81 2.23 -2.58
C VAL A 61 -4.40 2.59 -3.02
N ASN A 62 -3.68 1.65 -3.62
CA ASN A 62 -2.33 1.91 -4.12
C ASN A 62 -2.33 2.89 -5.31
N ILE A 63 -3.28 2.75 -6.24
CA ILE A 63 -3.47 3.72 -7.34
C ILE A 63 -3.84 5.10 -6.79
N PHE A 64 -4.78 5.15 -5.85
CA PHE A 64 -5.21 6.39 -5.21
C PHE A 64 -4.04 7.13 -4.55
N ARG A 65 -3.20 6.41 -3.80
CA ARG A 65 -2.00 6.98 -3.15
C ARG A 65 -1.03 7.61 -4.14
N ILE A 66 -0.68 6.89 -5.20
CA ILE A 66 0.25 7.38 -6.23
C ILE A 66 -0.34 8.62 -6.91
N SER A 67 -1.65 8.61 -7.17
CA SER A 67 -2.37 9.74 -7.76
C SER A 67 -2.36 10.97 -6.85
N LEU A 68 -2.62 10.80 -5.55
CA LEU A 68 -2.53 11.90 -4.58
C LEU A 68 -1.13 12.50 -4.49
N VAL A 69 -0.10 11.67 -4.42
CA VAL A 69 1.29 12.14 -4.38
C VAL A 69 1.65 12.91 -5.65
N ALA A 70 1.20 12.45 -6.82
CA ALA A 70 1.41 13.13 -8.09
C ALA A 70 0.71 14.50 -8.14
N ILE A 71 -0.53 14.59 -7.67
CA ILE A 71 -1.29 15.83 -7.57
C ILE A 71 -0.60 16.81 -6.61
N LEU A 72 -0.21 16.35 -5.42
CA LEU A 72 0.51 17.17 -4.43
C LEU A 72 1.83 17.69 -4.98
N ALA A 73 2.57 16.86 -5.73
CA ALA A 73 3.81 17.27 -6.37
C ALA A 73 3.60 18.37 -7.42
N TYR A 74 2.47 18.33 -8.14
CA TYR A 74 2.12 19.34 -9.14
C TYR A 74 1.77 20.69 -8.50
N PHE A 75 0.96 20.70 -7.43
CA PHE A 75 0.46 21.95 -6.84
C PHE A 75 1.38 22.56 -5.78
N LEU A 76 1.97 21.74 -4.91
CA LEU A 76 2.74 22.21 -3.75
C LEU A 76 4.25 22.00 -3.92
N GLY A 77 4.65 21.38 -5.03
CA GLY A 77 6.04 21.07 -5.34
C GLY A 77 6.54 19.82 -4.61
N HIS A 78 7.84 19.59 -4.75
CA HIS A 78 8.46 18.31 -4.41
C HIS A 78 8.50 17.99 -2.91
N PHE A 79 8.92 18.95 -2.08
CA PHE A 79 9.10 18.75 -0.64
C PHE A 79 7.84 18.29 0.11
N PRO A 80 6.69 18.98 -0.01
CA PRO A 80 5.47 18.55 0.66
C PRO A 80 4.93 17.22 0.09
N ALA A 81 5.09 16.97 -1.21
CA ALA A 81 4.72 15.69 -1.81
C ALA A 81 5.56 14.53 -1.28
N LEU A 82 6.85 14.74 -1.00
CA LEU A 82 7.72 13.75 -0.39
C LEU A 82 7.32 13.43 1.05
N ILE A 83 7.04 14.45 1.87
CA ILE A 83 6.58 14.24 3.25
C ILE A 83 5.26 13.46 3.24
N PHE A 84 4.31 13.84 2.39
CA PHE A 84 3.05 13.10 2.26
C PHE A 84 3.26 11.68 1.74
N HIS A 85 4.18 11.48 0.80
CA HIS A 85 4.54 10.15 0.34
C HIS A 85 5.12 9.29 1.47
N ASP A 86 6.00 9.81 2.31
CA ASP A 86 6.71 8.98 3.30
C ASP A 86 5.86 8.71 4.55
N TYR A 87 5.11 9.71 5.02
CA TYR A 87 4.28 9.57 6.23
C TYR A 87 2.81 9.31 5.92
N GLY A 88 2.25 9.97 4.90
CA GLY A 88 0.84 9.79 4.51
C GLY A 88 0.53 8.39 4.01
N SER A 89 1.51 7.72 3.38
CA SER A 89 1.38 6.32 2.96
C SER A 89 1.09 5.38 4.13
N LEU A 90 1.69 5.62 5.30
CA LEU A 90 1.45 4.83 6.51
C LEU A 90 0.01 4.98 7.00
N PHE A 91 -0.49 6.23 7.06
CA PHE A 91 -1.86 6.49 7.50
C PHE A 91 -2.90 5.87 6.57
N ILE A 92 -2.71 6.00 5.26
CA ILE A 92 -3.58 5.40 4.25
C ILE A 92 -3.58 3.87 4.37
N LEU A 93 -2.41 3.25 4.59
CA LEU A 93 -2.31 1.81 4.82
C LEU A 93 -3.11 1.36 6.05
N VAL A 94 -2.89 2.01 7.19
CA VAL A 94 -3.53 1.63 8.46
C VAL A 94 -5.05 1.80 8.35
N ALA A 95 -5.51 2.92 7.78
CA ALA A 95 -6.93 3.15 7.53
C ALA A 95 -7.54 2.08 6.60
N TRP A 96 -6.81 1.70 5.55
CA TRP A 96 -7.23 0.64 4.64
C TRP A 96 -7.33 -0.71 5.35
N MET A 97 -6.35 -1.09 6.16
CA MET A 97 -6.40 -2.34 6.93
C MET A 97 -7.61 -2.40 7.87
N ILE A 98 -7.89 -1.32 8.61
CA ILE A 98 -9.06 -1.27 9.49
C ILE A 98 -10.36 -1.41 8.68
N THR A 99 -10.49 -0.67 7.59
CA THR A 99 -11.68 -0.68 6.73
C THR A 99 -11.90 -2.04 6.09
N PHE A 100 -10.83 -2.65 5.58
CA PHE A 100 -10.88 -3.97 4.96
C PHE A 100 -11.36 -5.05 5.95
N TRP A 101 -10.83 -5.06 7.18
CA TRP A 101 -11.24 -6.04 8.18
C TRP A 101 -12.66 -5.82 8.65
N TRP A 102 -13.04 -4.57 8.92
CA TRP A 102 -14.41 -4.23 9.29
C TRP A 102 -15.40 -4.68 8.20
N PHE A 103 -15.14 -4.33 6.93
CA PHE A 103 -15.97 -4.74 5.81
C PHE A 103 -16.02 -6.27 5.64
N SER A 104 -14.88 -6.94 5.76
CA SER A 104 -14.81 -8.40 5.60
C SER A 104 -15.64 -9.12 6.67
N TYR A 105 -15.51 -8.74 7.94
CA TYR A 105 -16.29 -9.33 9.02
C TYR A 105 -17.78 -8.97 8.96
N SER A 106 -18.14 -7.78 8.50
CA SER A 106 -19.54 -7.34 8.46
C SER A 106 -20.33 -7.88 7.26
N PHE A 107 -19.68 -8.11 6.10
CA PHE A 107 -20.40 -8.38 4.85
C PHE A 107 -19.93 -9.60 4.07
N VAL A 108 -18.74 -10.16 4.35
CA VAL A 108 -18.13 -11.19 3.47
C VAL A 108 -17.92 -12.51 4.19
N LEU A 109 -17.50 -12.49 5.44
CA LEU A 109 -17.34 -13.69 6.25
C LEU A 109 -18.69 -14.12 6.84
N GLU A 110 -19.34 -15.02 6.12
CA GLU A 110 -20.50 -15.78 6.60
C GLU A 110 -20.00 -17.14 7.09
N GLU A 111 -20.55 -17.63 8.21
CA GLU A 111 -20.26 -18.96 8.79
C GLU A 111 -20.81 -20.09 7.90
#